data_AF-A0A2G4ID67-F1
#
_entry.id   AF-A0A2G4ID67-F1
#
_cell.length_a   1.000
_cell.length_b   1.000
_cell.length_c   1.000
_cell.angle_alpha   90.00
_cell.angle_beta   90.00
_cell.angle_gamma   90.00
#
_symmetry.space_group_name_H-M   'P 1'
#
loop_
_entity.id
_entity.type
_entity.pdbx_description
1 polymer ?
#
loop_
_entity_poly.entity_id
_entity_poly.type
_entity_poly.pdbx_seq_one_letter_code
_entity_poly.pdbx_strand_id
1 'polypeptide(L)'
;MPTVADLMIRRLVEAAGRAGLPFVLSHTETAGALIACAQAELTEHPGACLATLGPGVASLVNGAAHARLDRVPLVLLTDAMSASGRDSYQH
;
A
#
# COMPACT_ATOMS: atom_id res chain seq x y z
N MET A 1 21.69 -1.84 -8.70
CA MET A 1 21.60 -0.90 -7.56
C MET A 1 20.13 -0.78 -7.19
N PRO A 2 19.71 -0.97 -5.93
CA PRO A 2 18.33 -0.74 -5.56
C PRO A 2 17.99 0.74 -5.80
N THR A 3 16.91 1.02 -6.53
CA THR A 3 16.45 2.38 -6.80
C THR A 3 15.92 3.01 -5.52
N VAL A 4 15.89 4.35 -5.45
CA VAL A 4 15.41 5.11 -4.28
C VAL A 4 13.97 4.71 -3.88
N ALA A 5 13.15 4.30 -4.85
CA ALA A 5 11.81 3.76 -4.67
C ALA A 5 11.79 2.50 -3.77
N ASP A 6 12.71 1.56 -4.02
CA ASP A 6 12.83 0.29 -3.29
C ASP A 6 13.22 0.50 -1.81
N LEU A 7 13.78 1.67 -1.49
CA LEU A 7 14.23 2.02 -0.16
C LEU A 7 13.09 2.51 0.76
N MET A 8 12.06 3.17 0.23
CA MET A 8 10.99 3.76 1.06
C MET A 8 10.14 2.66 1.71
N ILE A 9 9.66 1.72 0.91
CA ILE A 9 8.77 0.65 1.38
C ILE A 9 9.47 -0.26 2.37
N ARG A 10 10.72 -0.65 2.08
CA ARG A 10 11.53 -1.42 3.02
C ARG A 10 11.65 -0.69 4.36
N ARG A 11 11.96 0.62 4.35
CA ARG A 11 12.08 1.42 5.58
C ARG A 11 10.75 1.52 6.34
N LEU A 12 9.64 1.62 5.63
CA LEU A 12 8.31 1.67 6.23
C LEU A 12 7.96 0.34 6.91
N VAL A 13 8.15 -0.79 6.23
CA VAL A 13 7.91 -2.13 6.80
C VAL A 13 8.80 -2.37 8.02
N GLU A 14 10.08 -1.99 7.95
CA GLU A 14 11.00 -2.08 9.09
C GLU A 14 10.57 -1.18 10.27
N ALA A 15 10.12 0.04 9.99
CA ALA A 15 9.62 0.95 11.03
C ALA A 15 8.32 0.44 11.66
N ALA A 16 7.40 -0.09 10.86
CA ALA A 16 6.17 -0.71 11.33
C ALA A 16 6.48 -1.92 12.24
N GLY A 17 7.42 -2.76 11.84
CA GLY A 17 7.89 -3.88 12.66
C GLY A 17 8.48 -3.43 14.00
N ARG A 18 9.31 -2.37 14.01
CA ARG A 18 9.81 -1.77 15.28
C ARG A 18 8.72 -1.17 16.15
N ALA A 19 7.63 -0.69 15.56
CA ALA A 19 6.46 -0.18 16.28
C ALA A 19 5.50 -1.29 16.75
N GLY A 20 5.80 -2.57 16.47
CA GLY A 20 4.95 -3.70 16.85
C GLY A 20 3.70 -3.87 15.98
N LEU A 21 3.68 -3.26 14.79
CA LEU A 21 2.56 -3.42 13.86
C LEU A 21 2.68 -4.75 13.11
N PRO A 22 1.59 -5.55 13.03
CA PRO A 22 1.61 -6.81 12.29
C PRO A 22 1.76 -6.56 10.80
N PHE A 23 2.54 -7.42 10.13
CA PHE A 23 2.73 -7.38 8.69
C PHE A 23 2.25 -8.68 8.05
N VAL A 24 1.36 -8.57 7.07
CA VAL A 24 0.83 -9.70 6.30
C VAL A 24 1.13 -9.49 4.83
N LEU A 25 1.90 -10.41 4.24
CA LEU A 25 2.18 -10.39 2.81
C LEU A 25 0.99 -10.99 2.05
N SER A 26 0.40 -10.23 1.13
CA SER A 26 -0.64 -10.71 0.22
C SER A 26 -0.05 -11.09 -1.14
N HIS A 27 -0.69 -12.03 -1.83
CA HIS A 27 -0.26 -12.44 -3.18
C HIS A 27 -0.51 -11.34 -4.23
N THR A 28 -1.55 -10.52 -4.04
CA THR A 28 -1.87 -9.39 -4.93
C THR A 28 -2.21 -8.15 -4.11
N GLU A 29 -2.09 -6.97 -4.71
CA GLU A 29 -2.37 -5.68 -4.08
C GLU A 29 -3.86 -5.55 -3.74
N THR A 30 -4.73 -5.99 -4.66
CA THR A 30 -6.19 -6.02 -4.41
C THR A 30 -6.53 -6.90 -3.21
N ALA A 31 -5.94 -8.11 -3.13
CA ALA A 31 -6.17 -9.01 -2.00
C ALA A 31 -5.68 -8.37 -0.69
N GLY A 32 -4.54 -7.69 -0.71
CA GLY A 32 -4.01 -6.96 0.45
C GLY A 32 -4.97 -5.87 0.93
N ALA A 33 -5.55 -5.10 0.01
CA ALA A 33 -6.51 -4.06 0.36
C ALA A 33 -7.81 -4.64 0.94
N LEU A 34 -8.31 -5.76 0.38
CA LEU A 34 -9.50 -6.44 0.90
C LEU A 34 -9.27 -7.06 2.29
N ILE A 35 -8.09 -7.65 2.53
CA ILE A 35 -7.70 -8.15 3.85
C ILE A 35 -7.68 -7.00 4.87
N ALA A 36 -7.12 -5.85 4.49
CA ALA A 36 -7.09 -4.67 5.35
C ALA A 36 -8.49 -4.13 5.64
N CYS A 37 -9.40 -4.13 4.66
CA CYS A 37 -10.81 -3.77 4.88
C CYS A 37 -11.48 -4.72 5.88
N ALA A 38 -11.35 -6.03 5.67
CA ALA A 38 -11.92 -7.03 6.56
C ALA A 38 -11.38 -6.90 8.00
N GLN A 39 -10.07 -6.67 8.16
CA GLN A 39 -9.48 -6.40 9.47
C GLN A 39 -10.07 -5.13 10.10
N ALA A 40 -10.25 -4.07 9.32
CA ALA A 40 -10.79 -2.81 9.83
C ALA A 40 -12.22 -2.96 10.35
N GLU A 41 -13.05 -3.72 9.63
CA GLU A 41 -14.41 -4.04 10.05
C GLU A 41 -14.44 -4.90 11.32
N LEU A 42 -13.62 -5.97 11.37
CA LEU A 42 -13.61 -6.92 12.49
C LEU A 42 -13.05 -6.32 13.78
N THR A 43 -12.14 -5.36 13.66
CA THR A 43 -11.43 -4.79 14.82
C THR A 43 -11.91 -3.40 15.19
N GLU A 44 -12.70 -2.73 14.32
CA GLU A 44 -13.09 -1.33 14.44
C GLU A 44 -11.90 -0.34 14.45
N HIS A 45 -10.73 -0.77 13.97
CA HIS A 45 -9.52 0.06 13.83
C HIS A 45 -9.21 0.30 12.35
N PRO A 46 -8.56 1.41 11.97
CA PRO A 46 -8.18 1.63 10.57
C PRO A 46 -7.30 0.52 10.01
N GLY A 47 -7.66 0.02 8.82
CA GLY A 47 -6.85 -0.93 8.07
C GLY A 47 -5.79 -0.22 7.23
N ALA A 48 -4.66 -0.87 6.99
CA ALA A 48 -3.60 -0.32 6.14
C ALA A 48 -3.13 -1.33 5.09
N CYS A 49 -2.89 -0.85 3.87
CA CYS A 49 -2.31 -1.65 2.79
C CYS A 49 -1.18 -0.86 2.10
N LEU A 50 -0.11 -1.56 1.74
CA LEU A 50 1.11 -0.99 1.15
C LEU A 50 1.39 -1.65 -0.21
N ALA A 51 1.68 -0.84 -1.25
CA ALA A 51 2.13 -1.34 -2.56
C ALA A 51 3.30 -0.54 -3.13
N THR A 52 4.24 -1.23 -3.80
CA THR A 52 5.40 -0.63 -4.49
C THR A 52 5.00 0.08 -5.77
N LEU A 53 5.81 1.06 -6.19
CA LEU A 53 5.59 1.75 -7.48
C LEU A 53 5.65 0.71 -8.61
N GLY A 54 4.54 0.53 -9.31
CA GLY A 54 4.41 -0.47 -10.36
C GLY A 54 2.96 -0.60 -10.85
N PRO A 55 2.70 -1.46 -11.85
CA PRO A 55 1.35 -1.66 -12.39
C PRO A 55 0.36 -2.11 -11.31
N GLY A 56 0.84 -2.80 -10.26
CA GLY A 56 0.06 -3.26 -9.12
C GLY A 56 -0.61 -2.15 -8.31
N VAL A 57 -0.08 -0.92 -8.31
CA VAL A 57 -0.69 0.23 -7.63
C VAL A 57 -2.06 0.56 -8.23
N ALA A 58 -2.23 0.40 -9.54
CA ALA A 58 -3.53 0.63 -10.19
C ALA A 58 -4.59 -0.34 -9.64
N SER A 59 -4.21 -1.57 -9.28
CA SER A 59 -5.12 -2.56 -8.70
C SER A 59 -5.64 -2.15 -7.32
N LEU A 60 -4.92 -1.30 -6.57
CA LEU A 60 -5.41 -0.74 -5.30
C LEU A 60 -6.66 0.13 -5.47
N VAL A 61 -6.93 0.66 -6.67
CA VAL A 61 -8.16 1.42 -6.95
C VAL A 61 -9.41 0.59 -6.63
N ASN A 62 -9.38 -0.72 -6.90
CA ASN A 62 -10.49 -1.62 -6.56
C ASN A 62 -10.70 -1.70 -5.05
N GLY A 63 -9.61 -1.79 -4.28
CA GLY A 63 -9.66 -1.76 -2.83
C GLY A 63 -10.18 -0.43 -2.28
N ALA A 64 -9.73 0.69 -2.85
CA ALA A 64 -10.21 2.03 -2.49
C ALA A 64 -11.71 2.20 -2.78
N ALA A 65 -12.17 1.69 -3.93
CA ALA A 65 -13.57 1.72 -4.32
C ALA A 65 -14.43 0.92 -3.34
N HIS A 66 -14.00 -0.29 -3.00
CA HIS A 66 -14.68 -1.13 -2.00
C HIS A 66 -14.75 -0.43 -0.63
N ALA A 67 -13.64 0.04 -0.10
CA ALA A 67 -13.61 0.77 1.18
C ALA A 67 -14.52 2.00 1.18
N ARG A 68 -14.58 2.73 0.05
CA ARG A 68 -15.44 3.90 -0.10
C ARG A 68 -16.92 3.53 -0.10
N LEU A 69 -17.31 2.44 -0.77
CA LEU A 69 -18.69 1.97 -0.83
C LEU A 69 -19.16 1.48 0.55
N ASP A 70 -18.31 0.73 1.24
CA ASP A 70 -18.65 0.09 2.52
C ASP A 70 -18.32 0.96 3.74
N ARG A 71 -17.79 2.18 3.50
CA ARG A 71 -17.40 3.17 4.52
C ARG A 71 -16.36 2.64 5.49
N VAL A 72 -15.45 1.81 5.00
CA VAL A 72 -14.37 1.21 5.78
C VAL A 72 -13.21 2.20 5.91
N PRO A 73 -12.66 2.42 7.13
CA PRO A 73 -11.50 3.27 7.32
C PRO A 73 -10.23 2.55 6.81
N LEU A 74 -9.90 2.77 5.53
CA LEU A 74 -8.72 2.18 4.88
C LEU A 74 -7.66 3.24 4.54
N VAL A 75 -6.41 2.97 4.93
CA VAL A 75 -5.23 3.74 4.54
C VAL A 75 -4.46 2.98 3.47
N LEU A 76 -4.34 3.58 2.30
CA LEU A 76 -3.51 3.05 1.20
C LEU A 76 -2.20 3.83 1.13
N LEU A 77 -1.09 3.10 1.23
CA LEU A 77 0.25 3.64 1.11
C LEU A 77 0.86 3.11 -0.18
N THR A 78 1.35 4.02 -1.00
CA THR A 78 2.09 3.67 -2.20
C THR A 78 3.29 4.58 -2.35
N ASP A 79 4.31 4.04 -2.99
CA ASP A 79 5.47 4.84 -3.34
C ASP A 79 5.09 5.86 -4.44
N ALA A 80 5.84 6.95 -4.52
CA ALA A 80 5.57 8.03 -5.46
C ALA A 80 6.86 8.43 -6.17
N MET A 81 6.79 8.60 -7.49
CA MET A 81 7.92 9.11 -8.24
C MET A 81 8.05 10.62 -8.05
N SER A 82 9.27 11.06 -7.71
CA SER A 82 9.65 12.47 -7.72
C SER A 82 9.34 13.12 -9.06
N ALA A 83 8.93 14.40 -9.05
CA ALA A 83 8.71 15.18 -10.26
C ALA A 83 9.94 15.19 -11.21
N SER A 84 11.16 15.12 -10.65
CA SER A 84 12.41 15.06 -11.41
C SER A 84 12.73 13.69 -12.03
N GLY A 85 11.97 12.63 -11.71
CA GLY A 85 12.14 11.29 -12.27
C GLY A 85 11.17 10.95 -13.39
N ARG A 86 10.15 11.79 -13.63
CA ARG A 86 9.12 11.56 -14.66
C ARG A 86 9.66 11.65 -16.09
N ASP A 87 10.68 12.47 -16.32
CA ASP A 87 11.27 12.67 -17.66
C ASP A 87 12.18 11.50 -18.09
N SER A 88 12.63 10.69 -17.13
CA SER A 88 13.60 9.60 -17.38
C SER A 88 12.99 8.33 -17.96
N TYR A 89 11.66 8.24 -18.08
CA TYR A 89 10.92 7.06 -18.55
C TYR A 89 10.01 7.33 -19.76
N GLN A 90 10.16 8.50 -20.39
CA GLN A 90 9.52 8.83 -21.67
C GLN A 90 10.37 8.44 -22.89
N HIS A 91 11.38 7.58 -22.71
CA HIS A 91 12.20 7.03 -23.81
C HIS A 91 12.25 5.51 -23.78
#